data_AF-A0A415BIC1-F1
#
_entry.id   AF-A0A415BIC1-F1
#
_cell.length_a   1.000
_cell.length_b   1.000
_cell.length_c   1.000
_cell.angle_alpha   90.00
_cell.angle_beta   90.00
_cell.angle_gamma   90.00
#
_symmetry.space_group_name_H-M   'P 1'
#
loop_
_entity.id
_entity.type
_entity.pdbx_description
1 polymer ?
#
loop_
_entity_poly.entity_id
_entity_poly.type
_entity_poly.pdbx_seq_one_letter_code
_entity_poly.pdbx_strand_id
1 'polypeptide(L)'
;MQVNEIPSIGTTLTYGEAILAYNRFERSMLEKRCGAGLLPAVGLYDLLWQFESLAQKFGIEGKGAFSRLKREIRTFSSERTALANGVNGKRFYLMQDSQALRRHDETHIFQVGFDGDALVGELDEALALLADEAGGGDEYGDVYSPGWPDWGSTNREGDPFPKWLGVGLPVLTVCLGISLIVHAIFQGGLYCKWFF
;
A
#
# COMPACT_ATOMS: atom_id res chain seq x y z
N MET A 1 -8.15 -8.93 -25.87
CA MET A 1 -7.39 -10.05 -25.26
C MET A 1 -7.11 -9.65 -23.83
N GLN A 2 -7.82 -10.23 -22.86
CA GLN A 2 -7.56 -9.99 -21.44
C GLN A 2 -6.24 -10.69 -21.10
N VAL A 3 -5.18 -9.92 -20.90
CA VAL A 3 -3.88 -10.42 -20.46
C VAL A 3 -3.94 -10.45 -18.94
N ASN A 4 -3.77 -11.64 -18.36
CA ASN A 4 -3.76 -11.86 -16.91
C ASN A 4 -2.86 -10.83 -16.20
N GLU A 5 -3.40 -10.24 -15.13
CA GLU A 5 -3.00 -8.97 -14.51
C GLU A 5 -1.66 -9.01 -13.74
N ILE A 6 -1.05 -10.18 -13.63
CA ILE A 6 0.17 -10.44 -12.85
C ILE A 6 1.17 -11.18 -13.75
N PRO A 7 2.36 -10.64 -13.99
CA PRO A 7 3.39 -11.39 -14.69
C PRO A 7 3.88 -12.53 -13.78
N SER A 8 3.82 -13.78 -14.28
CA SER A 8 4.31 -14.93 -13.53
C SER A 8 5.82 -14.85 -13.34
N ILE A 9 6.31 -15.37 -12.21
CA ILE A 9 7.74 -15.51 -11.96
C ILE A 9 8.43 -16.30 -13.08
N GLY A 10 9.64 -15.88 -13.45
CA GLY A 10 10.42 -16.46 -14.54
C GLY A 10 9.97 -16.02 -15.94
N THR A 11 8.86 -15.27 -16.06
CA THR A 11 8.41 -14.73 -17.35
C THR A 11 9.47 -13.78 -17.90
N THR A 12 9.70 -13.92 -19.20
CA THR A 12 10.68 -13.16 -19.95
C THR A 12 9.96 -12.08 -20.75
N LEU A 13 10.28 -10.81 -20.50
CA LEU A 13 9.64 -9.63 -21.10
C LEU A 13 10.70 -8.67 -21.65
N THR A 14 10.31 -7.80 -22.58
CA THR A 14 11.12 -6.60 -22.83
C THR A 14 11.07 -5.66 -21.62
N TYR A 15 11.99 -4.70 -21.53
CA TYR A 15 11.94 -3.71 -20.44
C TYR A 15 10.66 -2.87 -20.53
N GLY A 16 10.25 -2.48 -21.74
CA GLY A 16 9.00 -1.74 -21.94
C GLY A 16 7.76 -2.52 -21.49
N GLU A 17 7.70 -3.81 -21.81
CA GLU A 17 6.64 -4.71 -21.35
C GLU A 17 6.65 -4.90 -19.84
N ALA A 18 7.83 -5.08 -19.24
CA ALA A 18 8.00 -5.23 -17.81
C ALA A 18 7.56 -3.98 -17.05
N ILE A 19 7.97 -2.77 -17.48
CA ILE A 19 7.55 -1.51 -16.87
C ILE A 19 6.01 -1.40 -16.88
N LEU A 20 5.36 -1.71 -18.00
CA LEU A 20 3.91 -1.70 -18.10
C LEU A 20 3.24 -2.76 -17.23
N ALA A 21 3.80 -3.97 -17.16
CA ALA A 21 3.27 -5.05 -16.32
C ALA A 21 3.34 -4.69 -14.83
N TYR A 22 4.48 -4.19 -14.35
CA TYR A 22 4.68 -3.80 -12.95
C TYR A 22 3.79 -2.63 -12.54
N ASN A 23 3.68 -1.62 -13.40
CA ASN A 23 2.80 -0.46 -13.14
C ASN A 23 1.33 -0.88 -13.08
N ARG A 24 0.89 -1.79 -13.97
CA ARG A 24 -0.48 -2.33 -13.94
C ARG A 24 -0.72 -3.18 -12.70
N PHE A 25 0.23 -4.03 -12.34
CA PHE A 25 0.14 -4.89 -11.17
C PHE A 25 0.01 -4.07 -9.87
N GLU A 26 0.91 -3.12 -9.61
CA GLU A 26 0.84 -2.26 -8.41
C GLU A 26 -0.49 -1.49 -8.38
N ARG A 27 -0.91 -0.92 -9.51
CA ARG A 27 -2.18 -0.21 -9.60
C ARG A 27 -3.37 -1.11 -9.28
N SER A 28 -3.45 -2.30 -9.87
CA SER A 28 -4.55 -3.24 -9.65
C SER A 28 -4.63 -3.66 -8.18
N MET A 29 -3.49 -3.92 -7.53
CA MET A 29 -3.44 -4.20 -6.10
C MET A 29 -3.98 -3.03 -5.25
N LEU A 30 -3.47 -1.82 -5.50
CA LEU A 30 -3.89 -0.63 -4.74
C LEU A 30 -5.38 -0.32 -4.95
N GLU A 31 -5.87 -0.40 -6.17
CA GLU A 31 -7.28 -0.13 -6.51
C GLU A 31 -8.23 -1.14 -5.85
N LYS A 32 -7.90 -2.44 -5.92
CA LYS A 32 -8.75 -3.51 -5.37
C LYS A 32 -8.80 -3.50 -3.84
N ARG A 33 -7.73 -3.04 -3.17
CA ARG A 33 -7.55 -3.25 -1.72
C ARG A 33 -7.65 -1.98 -0.88
N CYS A 34 -7.26 -0.83 -1.43
CA CYS A 34 -7.42 0.45 -0.74
C CYS A 34 -8.75 1.12 -1.12
N GLY A 35 -9.38 0.75 -2.25
CA GLY A 35 -10.57 1.41 -2.77
C GLY A 35 -10.23 2.70 -3.52
N ALA A 36 -10.96 2.99 -4.59
CA ALA A 36 -10.64 4.08 -5.53
C ALA A 36 -10.57 5.49 -4.89
N GLY A 37 -11.24 5.70 -3.75
CA GLY A 37 -11.21 6.97 -3.01
C GLY A 37 -10.02 7.14 -2.05
N LEU A 38 -9.27 6.07 -1.81
CA LEU A 38 -8.08 6.00 -0.95
C LEU A 38 -6.80 5.83 -1.78
N LEU A 39 -6.90 5.85 -3.12
CA LEU A 39 -5.77 5.94 -4.03
C LEU A 39 -4.92 7.15 -3.65
N PRO A 40 -3.71 6.96 -3.11
CA PRO A 40 -2.82 8.06 -2.91
C PRO A 40 -1.82 8.05 -4.07
N ALA A 41 -1.12 9.16 -4.30
CA ALA A 41 0.01 9.23 -5.21
C ALA A 41 1.24 8.43 -4.67
N VAL A 42 0.99 7.23 -4.13
CA VAL A 42 1.75 6.56 -3.08
C VAL A 42 1.80 5.07 -3.44
N GLY A 43 3.02 4.51 -3.44
CA GLY A 43 3.29 3.16 -3.94
C GLY A 43 3.13 2.08 -2.87
N LEU A 44 3.32 0.82 -3.27
CA LEU A 44 3.30 -0.33 -2.35
C LEU A 44 4.26 -0.17 -1.15
N TYR A 45 5.40 0.49 -1.38
CA TYR A 45 6.39 0.72 -0.33
C TYR A 45 5.89 1.66 0.77
N ASP A 46 5.10 2.66 0.41
CA ASP A 46 4.52 3.58 1.38
C ASP A 46 3.36 2.93 2.15
N LEU A 47 2.61 2.03 1.49
CA LEU A 47 1.57 1.22 2.13
C LEU A 47 2.16 0.30 3.20
N LEU A 48 3.33 -0.30 2.93
CA LEU A 48 4.06 -1.10 3.91
C LEU A 48 4.32 -0.32 5.20
N TRP A 49 4.74 0.95 5.09
CA TRP A 49 4.97 1.80 6.26
C TRP A 49 3.68 1.99 7.10
N GLN A 50 2.53 2.15 6.45
CA GLN A 50 1.25 2.26 7.14
C GLN A 50 0.88 0.96 7.87
N PHE A 51 1.10 -0.19 7.24
CA PHE A 51 0.84 -1.48 7.90
C PHE A 51 1.79 -1.74 9.07
N GLU A 52 3.06 -1.39 8.98
CA GLU A 52 3.99 -1.52 10.11
C GLU A 52 3.54 -0.65 11.29
N SER A 53 3.11 0.58 11.03
CA SER A 53 2.57 1.49 12.05
C SER A 53 1.29 0.93 12.70
N LEU A 54 0.36 0.41 11.89
CA LEU A 54 -0.88 -0.19 12.41
C LEU A 54 -0.61 -1.48 13.19
N ALA A 55 0.28 -2.34 12.68
CA ALA A 55 0.63 -3.57 13.35
C ALA A 55 1.23 -3.29 14.73
N GLN A 56 2.14 -2.31 14.82
CA GLN A 56 2.70 -1.86 16.11
C GLN A 56 1.63 -1.28 17.04
N LYS A 57 0.69 -0.49 16.52
CA LYS A 57 -0.41 0.08 17.31
C LYS A 57 -1.30 -1.01 17.92
N PHE A 58 -1.53 -2.08 17.18
CA PHE A 58 -2.34 -3.21 17.58
C PHE A 58 -1.56 -4.29 18.36
N GLY A 59 -0.23 -4.17 18.48
CA GLY A 59 0.61 -5.18 19.14
C GLY A 59 0.70 -6.50 18.36
N ILE A 60 0.50 -6.45 17.04
CA ILE A 60 0.47 -7.62 16.15
C ILE A 60 1.67 -7.67 15.19
N GLU A 61 2.66 -6.81 15.37
CA GLU A 61 3.88 -6.76 14.54
C GLU A 61 4.68 -8.08 14.56
N GLY A 62 4.53 -8.87 15.62
CA GLY A 62 5.11 -10.21 15.74
C GLY A 62 4.36 -11.29 14.95
N LYS A 63 3.17 -11.00 14.41
CA LYS A 63 2.44 -11.94 13.54
C LYS A 63 3.19 -12.04 12.21
N GLY A 64 3.55 -13.26 11.81
CA GLY A 64 4.46 -13.53 10.69
C GLY A 64 4.07 -12.91 9.34
N ALA A 65 2.77 -12.64 9.12
CA ALA A 65 2.24 -12.05 7.88
C ALA A 65 2.92 -10.72 7.51
N PHE A 66 3.12 -9.79 8.46
CA PHE A 66 3.75 -8.49 8.17
C PHE A 66 5.22 -8.66 7.74
N SER A 67 5.94 -9.62 8.33
CA SER A 67 7.33 -9.90 7.97
C SER A 67 7.47 -10.50 6.57
N ARG A 68 6.51 -11.36 6.16
CA ARG A 68 6.46 -11.95 4.82
C ARG A 68 6.04 -10.90 3.79
N LEU A 69 4.98 -10.13 4.06
CA LEU A 69 4.56 -9.01 3.22
C LEU A 69 5.70 -8.00 2.97
N LYS A 70 6.44 -7.64 4.03
CA LYS A 70 7.62 -6.77 3.94
C LYS A 70 8.68 -7.31 2.99
N ARG A 71 8.94 -8.62 3.03
CA ARG A 71 9.89 -9.28 2.13
C ARG A 71 9.42 -9.17 0.68
N GLU A 72 8.17 -9.52 0.40
CA GLU A 72 7.63 -9.50 -0.96
C GLU A 72 7.58 -8.09 -1.56
N ILE A 73 7.16 -7.08 -0.78
CA ILE A 73 7.18 -5.67 -1.21
C ILE A 73 8.61 -5.19 -1.52
N ARG A 74 9.60 -5.60 -0.70
CA ARG A 74 11.00 -5.26 -0.96
C ARG A 74 11.53 -5.89 -2.24
N THR A 75 11.20 -7.16 -2.50
CA THR A 75 11.56 -7.85 -3.75
C THR A 75 10.97 -7.11 -4.96
N PHE A 76 9.66 -6.86 -4.93
CA PHE A 76 8.96 -6.12 -5.98
C PHE A 76 9.55 -4.73 -6.23
N SER A 77 9.78 -3.95 -5.16
CA SER A 77 10.33 -2.60 -5.24
C SER A 77 11.76 -2.57 -5.79
N SER A 78 12.58 -3.57 -5.42
CA SER A 78 13.96 -3.70 -5.89
C SER A 78 14.01 -4.00 -7.38
N GLU A 79 13.21 -4.95 -7.87
CA GLU A 79 13.12 -5.28 -9.29
C GLU A 79 12.59 -4.11 -10.11
N ARG A 80 11.57 -3.41 -9.61
CA ARG A 80 11.06 -2.19 -10.26
C ARG A 80 12.10 -1.07 -10.33
N THR A 81 12.90 -0.92 -9.28
CA THR A 81 13.99 0.07 -9.27
C THR A 81 15.09 -0.32 -10.26
N ALA A 82 15.40 -1.62 -10.39
CA ALA A 82 16.33 -2.12 -11.40
C ALA A 82 15.82 -1.85 -12.82
N LEU A 83 14.54 -2.12 -13.08
CA LEU A 83 13.86 -1.78 -14.35
C LEU A 83 14.00 -0.29 -14.70
N ALA A 84 13.82 0.59 -13.71
CA ALA A 84 13.86 2.03 -13.91
C ALA A 84 15.27 2.58 -14.19
N ASN A 85 16.31 1.98 -13.60
CA ASN A 85 17.68 2.50 -13.67
C ASN A 85 18.47 2.02 -14.89
N GLY A 86 18.01 0.98 -15.60
CA GLY A 86 18.71 0.40 -16.74
C GLY A 86 20.17 0.01 -16.44
N VAL A 87 20.96 -0.24 -17.48
CA VAL A 87 22.37 -0.68 -17.36
C VAL A 87 23.36 0.51 -17.33
N ASN A 88 22.92 1.72 -17.68
CA ASN A 88 23.81 2.87 -17.91
C ASN A 88 24.10 3.72 -16.65
N GLY A 89 23.63 3.31 -15.47
CA GLY A 89 23.86 4.01 -14.20
C GLY A 89 23.12 5.34 -14.04
N LYS A 90 22.30 5.76 -15.02
CA LYS A 90 21.46 6.96 -14.92
C LYS A 90 20.07 6.57 -14.42
N ARG A 91 19.69 7.13 -13.26
CA ARG A 91 18.37 6.90 -12.67
C ARG A 91 17.24 7.28 -13.62
N PHE A 92 16.24 6.41 -13.75
CA PHE A 92 14.99 6.63 -14.51
C PHE A 92 15.14 6.93 -16.00
N TYR A 93 16.33 6.75 -16.59
CA TYR A 93 16.60 7.12 -17.99
C TYR A 93 15.66 6.41 -18.97
N LEU A 94 15.47 5.10 -18.81
CA LEU A 94 14.61 4.31 -19.68
C LEU A 94 13.12 4.67 -19.53
N MET A 95 12.70 5.22 -18.39
CA MET A 95 11.32 5.65 -18.18
C MET A 95 11.02 7.03 -18.78
N GLN A 96 12.05 7.83 -19.05
CA GLN A 96 11.91 9.21 -19.55
C GLN A 96 12.09 9.32 -21.07
N ASP A 97 12.83 8.38 -21.68
CA ASP A 97 13.14 8.39 -23.12
C ASP A 97 12.59 7.14 -23.81
N SER A 98 11.44 7.29 -24.48
CA SER A 98 10.79 6.19 -25.21
C SER A 98 11.62 5.65 -26.38
N GLN A 99 12.50 6.46 -26.99
CA GLN A 99 13.37 6.00 -28.06
C GLN A 99 14.51 5.16 -27.48
N ALA A 100 15.07 5.58 -26.35
CA ALA A 100 16.07 4.81 -25.62
C ALA A 100 15.51 3.47 -25.13
N LEU A 101 14.27 3.46 -24.60
CA LEU A 101 13.59 2.25 -24.18
C LEU A 101 13.41 1.27 -25.35
N ARG A 102 12.97 1.73 -26.52
CA ARG A 102 12.84 0.88 -27.72
C ARG A 102 14.17 0.24 -28.14
N ARG A 103 15.25 1.03 -28.17
CA ARG A 103 16.59 0.50 -28.48
C ARG A 103 17.08 -0.49 -27.43
N HIS A 104 16.71 -0.27 -26.17
CA HIS A 104 17.04 -1.18 -25.08
C HIS A 104 16.27 -2.50 -25.22
N ASP A 105 14.99 -2.45 -25.57
CA ASP A 105 14.13 -3.62 -25.81
C ASP A 105 14.63 -4.49 -26.99
N GLU A 106 15.32 -3.90 -27.97
CA GLU A 106 15.93 -4.65 -29.08
C GLU A 106 17.09 -5.57 -28.65
N THR A 107 17.74 -5.28 -27.52
CA THR A 107 19.01 -5.91 -27.11
C THR A 107 18.98 -6.53 -25.73
N HIS A 108 18.02 -6.15 -24.89
CA HIS A 108 17.94 -6.57 -23.49
C HIS A 108 16.58 -7.15 -23.18
N ILE A 109 16.62 -8.19 -22.38
CA ILE A 109 15.47 -8.92 -21.90
C ILE A 109 15.45 -8.82 -20.39
N PHE A 110 14.26 -8.69 -19.82
CA PHE A 110 14.03 -8.69 -18.39
C PHE A 110 13.32 -9.99 -17.98
N GLN A 111 13.85 -10.66 -16.96
CA GLN A 111 13.20 -11.80 -16.35
C GLN A 111 12.53 -11.36 -15.05
N VAL A 112 11.24 -11.65 -14.92
CA VAL A 112 10.45 -11.37 -13.72
C VAL A 112 10.90 -12.29 -12.60
N GLY A 113 11.35 -11.74 -11.47
CA GLY A 113 11.83 -12.50 -10.32
C GLY A 113 10.89 -12.47 -9.11
N PHE A 114 9.96 -11.50 -9.04
CA PHE A 114 8.96 -11.46 -7.97
C PHE A 114 7.82 -12.45 -8.20
N ASP A 115 7.28 -12.99 -7.10
CA ASP A 115 6.06 -13.79 -7.10
C ASP A 115 4.87 -12.89 -6.76
N GLY A 116 4.10 -12.53 -7.79
CA GLY A 116 2.95 -11.64 -7.62
C GLY A 116 1.77 -12.28 -6.87
N ASP A 117 1.60 -13.59 -6.98
CA ASP A 117 0.53 -14.31 -6.26
C ASP A 117 0.87 -14.38 -4.77
N ALA A 118 2.13 -14.64 -4.43
CA ALA A 118 2.61 -14.59 -3.05
C ALA A 118 2.42 -13.18 -2.45
N LEU A 119 2.79 -12.13 -3.18
CA LEU A 119 2.63 -10.75 -2.72
C LEU A 119 1.16 -10.39 -2.46
N VAL A 120 0.24 -10.80 -3.34
CA VAL A 120 -1.22 -10.60 -3.12
C VAL A 120 -1.70 -11.38 -1.90
N GLY A 121 -1.29 -12.63 -1.75
CA GLY A 121 -1.69 -13.47 -0.62
C GLY A 121 -1.23 -12.91 0.73
N GLU A 122 0.03 -12.47 0.83
CA GLU A 122 0.56 -11.87 2.06
C GLU A 122 -0.09 -10.53 2.39
N LEU A 123 -0.49 -9.76 1.36
CA LEU A 123 -1.27 -8.53 1.54
C LEU A 123 -2.65 -8.83 2.11
N ASP A 124 -3.35 -9.82 1.55
CA ASP A 124 -4.68 -10.22 2.01
C ASP A 124 -4.65 -10.75 3.45
N GLU A 125 -3.64 -11.52 3.82
CA GLU A 125 -3.46 -12.00 5.20
C GLU A 125 -3.18 -10.86 6.17
N ALA A 126 -2.31 -9.91 5.81
CA ALA A 126 -2.02 -8.74 6.65
C ALA A 126 -3.28 -7.86 6.85
N LEU A 127 -4.08 -7.66 5.80
CA LEU A 127 -5.35 -6.95 5.87
C LEU A 127 -6.37 -7.69 6.75
N ALA A 128 -6.48 -9.00 6.62
CA ALA A 128 -7.37 -9.81 7.45
C ALA A 128 -7.00 -9.73 8.94
N LEU A 129 -5.70 -9.79 9.27
CA LEU A 129 -5.22 -9.62 10.64
C LEU A 129 -5.53 -8.25 11.21
N LEU A 130 -5.38 -7.19 10.40
CA LEU A 130 -5.77 -5.84 10.80
C LEU A 130 -7.29 -5.72 10.99
N ALA A 131 -8.08 -6.37 10.15
CA ALA A 131 -9.54 -6.34 10.21
C ALA A 131 -10.09 -7.12 11.42
N ASP A 132 -9.53 -8.29 11.73
CA ASP A 132 -9.89 -9.11 12.90
C ASP A 132 -9.65 -8.34 14.20
N GLU A 133 -8.47 -7.72 14.31
CA GLU A 133 -8.11 -6.92 15.49
C GLU A 133 -8.95 -5.63 15.58
N ALA A 134 -9.33 -5.04 14.44
CA ALA A 134 -10.22 -3.89 14.41
C ALA A 134 -11.70 -4.26 14.69
N GLY A 135 -12.11 -5.50 14.41
CA GLY A 135 -13.49 -5.99 14.52
C GLY A 135 -13.84 -6.58 15.89
N GLY A 136 -12.87 -6.90 16.74
CA GLY A 136 -13.09 -7.43 18.10
C GLY A 136 -13.64 -6.42 19.13
N GLY A 137 -13.83 -5.15 18.75
CA GLY A 137 -14.21 -4.05 19.64
C GLY A 137 -15.63 -3.52 19.42
N ASP A 138 -16.63 -4.36 19.63
CA ASP A 138 -18.01 -3.94 19.94
C ASP A 138 -18.19 -4.05 21.47
N GLU A 139 -18.08 -2.92 22.17
CA GLU A 139 -18.26 -2.79 23.62
C GLU A 139 -19.47 -1.91 23.97
N TYR A 140 -20.29 -1.52 22.97
CA TYR A 140 -21.39 -0.58 23.15
C TYR A 140 -22.76 -1.06 22.63
N GLY A 141 -22.88 -2.30 22.13
CA GLY A 141 -24.20 -2.86 21.77
C GLY A 141 -25.15 -3.04 22.97
N ASP A 142 -24.62 -3.28 24.17
CA ASP A 142 -25.41 -3.70 25.33
C ASP A 142 -25.94 -2.55 26.22
N VAL A 143 -25.55 -1.30 25.97
CA VAL A 143 -25.88 -0.17 26.86
C VAL A 143 -27.36 0.28 26.78
N TYR A 144 -28.13 -0.16 25.77
CA TYR A 144 -29.51 0.32 25.54
C TYR A 144 -30.66 -0.69 25.76
N SER A 145 -30.42 -1.92 26.25
CA SER A 145 -31.50 -2.89 26.51
C SER A 145 -31.56 -3.34 27.98
N PRO A 146 -32.53 -2.88 28.79
CA PRO A 146 -32.65 -3.29 30.19
C PRO A 146 -33.37 -4.65 30.26
N GLY A 147 -32.67 -5.71 30.66
CA GLY A 147 -33.24 -7.07 30.56
C GLY A 147 -32.52 -8.20 31.29
N TRP A 148 -32.39 -8.07 32.61
CA TRP A 148 -32.21 -9.12 33.62
C TRP A 148 -30.82 -9.76 33.85
N PRO A 149 -30.49 -10.06 35.13
CA PRO A 149 -29.16 -10.52 35.51
C PRO A 149 -29.12 -12.00 35.91
N ASP A 150 -27.93 -12.55 35.70
CA ASP A 150 -27.15 -13.38 36.63
C ASP A 150 -26.93 -14.85 36.24
N TRP A 151 -25.65 -15.18 36.03
CA TRP A 151 -24.84 -16.12 36.82
C TRP A 151 -23.73 -16.76 35.97
N GLY A 152 -22.50 -16.27 36.17
CA GLY A 152 -21.26 -17.04 36.11
C GLY A 152 -20.79 -17.61 34.77
N SER A 153 -19.90 -16.87 34.07
CA SER A 153 -18.71 -17.48 33.46
C SER A 153 -17.64 -16.41 33.16
N THR A 154 -16.40 -16.82 33.32
CA THR A 154 -15.15 -16.09 33.17
C THR A 154 -14.92 -15.60 31.74
N ASN A 155 -14.85 -14.28 31.53
CA ASN A 155 -14.04 -13.55 30.54
C ASN A 155 -14.42 -12.05 30.55
N ARG A 156 -13.46 -11.21 30.14
CA ARG A 156 -13.62 -9.83 29.62
C ARG A 156 -13.61 -8.64 30.61
N GLU A 157 -12.97 -7.57 30.11
CA GLU A 157 -13.04 -6.14 30.43
C GLU A 157 -12.41 -5.57 31.73
N GLY A 158 -11.75 -4.42 31.51
CA GLY A 158 -11.00 -3.64 32.47
C GLY A 158 -10.25 -2.51 31.76
N ASP A 159 -11.02 -1.54 31.25
CA ASP A 159 -10.60 -0.34 30.52
C ASP A 159 -9.61 0.52 31.33
N PRO A 160 -8.67 1.24 30.66
CA PRO A 160 -8.84 2.69 30.58
C PRO A 160 -8.24 3.32 29.30
N PHE A 161 -9.03 3.58 28.25
CA PHE A 161 -8.60 4.48 27.17
C PHE A 161 -9.01 5.95 27.38
N PRO A 162 -8.08 6.92 27.26
CA PRO A 162 -8.33 8.31 27.66
C PRO A 162 -8.93 9.19 26.55
N LYS A 163 -9.69 10.18 27.01
CA LYS A 163 -10.50 11.22 26.36
C LYS A 163 -9.90 12.03 25.18
N TRP A 164 -8.69 11.76 24.70
CA TRP A 164 -8.02 12.56 23.66
C TRP A 164 -8.38 12.14 22.22
N LEU A 165 -8.79 10.89 21.99
CA LEU A 165 -9.09 10.37 20.64
C LEU A 165 -10.34 10.97 19.98
N GLY A 166 -11.31 11.45 20.77
CA GLY A 166 -12.49 12.15 20.25
C GLY A 166 -12.24 13.57 19.72
N VAL A 167 -11.10 14.18 20.07
CA VAL A 167 -10.71 15.53 19.61
C VAL A 167 -9.51 15.47 18.67
N GLY A 168 -8.61 14.50 18.86
CA GLY A 168 -7.40 14.34 18.05
C GLY A 168 -7.68 13.95 16.60
N LEU A 169 -8.60 13.01 16.36
CA LEU A 169 -8.93 12.50 15.02
C LEU A 169 -9.51 13.58 14.07
N PRO A 170 -10.44 14.45 14.50
CA PRO A 170 -10.92 15.56 13.68
C PRO A 170 -9.86 16.65 13.46
N VAL A 171 -9.00 16.94 14.44
CA VAL A 171 -7.90 17.91 14.26
C VAL A 171 -6.87 17.39 13.26
N LEU A 172 -6.54 16.10 13.29
CA LEU A 172 -5.58 15.49 12.38
C LEU A 172 -6.09 15.47 10.93
N THR A 173 -7.39 15.24 10.73
CA THR A 173 -8.03 15.31 9.41
C THR A 173 -8.10 16.74 8.87
N VAL A 174 -8.35 17.74 9.73
CA VAL A 174 -8.28 19.16 9.34
C VAL A 174 -6.86 19.58 8.98
N CYS A 175 -5.85 19.17 9.75
CA CYS A 175 -4.44 19.46 9.45
C CYS A 175 -3.96 18.79 8.15
N LEU A 176 -4.37 17.54 7.90
CA LEU A 176 -4.09 16.84 6.64
C LEU A 176 -4.78 17.52 5.45
N GLY A 177 -6.03 17.95 5.60
CA GLY A 177 -6.75 18.70 4.56
C GLY A 177 -6.05 20.02 4.20
N ILE A 178 -5.62 20.79 5.19
CA ILE A 178 -4.88 22.04 4.97
C ILE A 178 -3.53 21.78 4.30
N SER A 179 -2.81 20.74 4.71
CA SER A 179 -1.53 20.36 4.11
C SER A 179 -1.67 20.00 2.62
N LEU A 180 -2.73 19.29 2.26
CA LEU A 180 -3.02 18.93 0.86
C LEU A 180 -3.38 20.15 0.01
N ILE A 181 -4.13 21.11 0.56
CA ILE A 181 -4.47 22.37 -0.13
C ILE A 181 -3.20 23.22 -0.36
N VAL A 182 -2.33 23.32 0.64
CA VAL A 182 -1.06 24.05 0.50
C VAL A 182 -0.16 23.40 -0.54
N HIS A 183 -0.08 22.05 -0.58
CA HIS A 183 0.65 21.34 -1.61
C HIS A 183 0.06 21.56 -3.01
N ALA A 184 -1.26 21.54 -3.15
CA ALA A 184 -1.93 21.80 -4.43
C ALA A 184 -1.68 23.22 -4.94
N ILE A 185 -1.68 24.23 -4.05
CA ILE A 185 -1.35 25.62 -4.41
C ILE A 185 0.13 25.75 -4.78
N PHE A 186 1.03 25.06 -4.09
CA PHE A 186 2.47 25.10 -4.40
C PHE A 186 2.79 24.43 -5.74
N GLN A 187 2.15 23.29 -6.03
CA GLN A 187 2.30 22.62 -7.33
C GLN A 187 1.61 23.43 -8.44
N GLY A 188 0.40 23.94 -8.23
CA GLY A 188 -0.30 24.81 -9.18
C GLY A 188 0.47 26.10 -9.49
N GLY A 189 1.07 26.73 -8.47
CA GLY A 189 1.92 27.92 -8.64
C GLY A 189 3.23 27.64 -9.39
N LEU A 190 3.80 26.44 -9.22
CA LEU A 190 4.94 25.98 -10.02
C LEU A 190 4.53 25.72 -11.49
N TYR A 191 3.35 25.18 -11.75
CA TYR A 191 2.84 25.02 -13.13
C TYR A 191 2.48 26.36 -13.81
N CYS A 192 1.98 27.36 -13.06
CA CYS A 192 1.72 28.70 -13.60
C CYS A 192 2.99 29.48 -13.94
N LYS A 193 4.13 29.18 -13.30
CA LYS A 193 5.43 29.82 -13.60
C LYS A 193 6.10 29.26 -14.87
N TRP A 194 5.59 28.15 -15.41
CA TRP A 194 6.04 27.54 -16.66
C TRP A 194 5.12 27.83 -17.86
N PHE A 195 3.99 28.50 -17.62
CA PHE A 195 2.99 28.85 -18.65
C PHE A 195 2.85 30.37 -18.90
N PHE A 196 3.67 31.21 -18.26
CA PHE A 196 3.82 32.64 -18.54
C PHE A 196 5.29 32.99 -18.80
#